data_AF-A0AB37A766-F1
#
_entry.id   AF-A0AB37A766-F1
#
_cell.length_a   1.000
_cell.length_b   1.000
_cell.length_c   1.000
_cell.angle_alpha   90.00
_cell.angle_beta   90.00
_cell.angle_gamma   90.00
#
_symmetry.space_group_name_H-M   'P 1'
#
loop_
_entity.id
_entity.type
_entity.pdbx_description
1 polymer ?
#
loop_
_entity_poly.entity_id
_entity_poly.type
_entity_poly.pdbx_seq_one_letter_code
_entity_poly.pdbx_strand_id
1 'polypeptide(L)'
;IYISSIDNKYAHSILSALKFNSLYTYDDGTANIIKDSVYFKQSFKSKLKDVFFNIMGVMFNLNKIKKISKKHYTIYKGIQNIIERTEYVSILKENRSEDNCINKEIKIFLGQPLKDIDKNFDILALKKFLAKESVDYHFRHPRETGEAFFEEIKTSYIFEDFFAKELSKYRKVIVYTLCSTAALNVIALNNVEVRLIKTSTIEIKYPDLVQLFVKSGATTVGMDSIN
;
A
#
# COMPACT_ATOMS: atom_id res chain seq x y z
N ILE A 1 -24.79 1.16 0.36
CA ILE A 1 -23.77 0.47 1.17
C ILE A 1 -22.41 0.65 0.51
N TYR A 2 -21.35 0.91 1.28
CA TYR A 2 -19.95 0.99 0.84
C TYR A 2 -19.13 -0.05 1.59
N ILE A 3 -18.27 -0.83 0.90
CA ILE A 3 -17.39 -1.85 1.53
C ILE A 3 -16.00 -1.92 0.86
N SER A 4 -14.94 -2.23 1.63
CA SER A 4 -13.58 -2.45 1.10
C SER A 4 -13.20 -3.92 0.92
N SER A 5 -13.45 -4.77 1.91
CA SER A 5 -13.04 -6.19 1.90
C SER A 5 -14.06 -7.10 1.19
N ILE A 6 -14.00 -7.13 -0.14
CA ILE A 6 -15.00 -7.80 -0.99
C ILE A 6 -14.95 -9.34 -0.94
N ASP A 7 -13.93 -9.96 -0.35
CA ASP A 7 -13.83 -11.40 -0.10
C ASP A 7 -14.22 -11.81 1.34
N ASN A 8 -14.38 -10.85 2.25
CA ASN A 8 -14.60 -11.11 3.66
C ASN A 8 -15.99 -11.73 3.90
N LYS A 9 -16.03 -12.94 4.45
CA LYS A 9 -17.28 -13.68 4.70
C LYS A 9 -18.18 -13.01 5.74
N TYR A 10 -17.63 -12.29 6.71
CA TYR A 10 -18.44 -11.48 7.63
C TYR A 10 -19.15 -10.34 6.90
N ALA A 11 -18.46 -9.67 5.98
CA ALA A 11 -19.08 -8.66 5.12
C ALA A 11 -20.19 -9.29 4.24
N HIS A 12 -19.97 -10.50 3.72
CA HIS A 12 -20.99 -11.21 2.94
C HIS A 12 -22.23 -11.54 3.77
N SER A 13 -22.06 -11.97 5.02
CA SER A 13 -23.17 -12.23 5.95
C SER A 13 -23.96 -10.97 6.27
N ILE A 14 -23.28 -9.85 6.56
CA ILE A 14 -23.92 -8.56 6.80
C ILE A 14 -24.72 -8.12 5.57
N LEU A 15 -24.14 -8.21 4.38
CA LEU A 15 -24.86 -7.89 3.14
C LEU A 15 -26.07 -8.80 2.91
N SER A 16 -25.99 -10.08 3.31
CA SER A 16 -27.10 -11.02 3.17
C SER A 16 -28.28 -10.68 4.10
N ALA A 17 -28.01 -10.07 5.25
CA ALA A 17 -29.02 -9.65 6.22
C ALA A 17 -29.67 -8.29 5.92
N LEU A 18 -29.06 -7.47 5.05
CA LEU A 18 -29.50 -6.10 4.80
C LEU A 18 -30.30 -5.96 3.49
N LYS A 19 -31.33 -5.12 3.51
CA LYS A 19 -31.97 -4.62 2.28
C LYS A 19 -31.27 -3.35 1.84
N PHE A 20 -30.82 -3.29 0.58
CA PHE A 20 -30.15 -2.11 0.03
C PHE A 20 -30.40 -1.96 -1.47
N ASN A 21 -30.45 -0.71 -1.93
CA ASN A 21 -30.70 -0.38 -3.34
C ASN A 21 -29.41 -0.25 -4.16
N SER A 22 -28.27 -0.03 -3.51
CA SER A 22 -26.99 0.22 -4.19
C SER A 22 -25.81 -0.22 -3.34
N LEU A 23 -24.89 -0.94 -4.00
CA LEU A 23 -23.61 -1.35 -3.46
C LEU A 23 -22.49 -0.60 -4.19
N TYR A 24 -21.61 -0.03 -3.41
CA TYR A 24 -20.37 0.59 -3.84
C TYR A 24 -19.22 -0.11 -3.12
N THR A 25 -18.06 -0.17 -3.76
CA THR A 25 -16.87 -0.77 -3.17
C THR A 25 -15.71 0.22 -3.20
N TYR A 26 -14.68 0.02 -2.39
CA TYR A 26 -13.47 0.83 -2.41
C TYR A 26 -12.24 -0.04 -2.10
N ASP A 27 -11.03 0.46 -2.32
CA ASP A 27 -9.81 -0.31 -2.06
C ASP A 27 -9.70 -0.71 -0.58
N ASP A 28 -9.22 -1.93 -0.32
CA ASP A 28 -8.78 -2.38 1.01
C ASP A 28 -7.25 -2.33 1.18
N GLY A 29 -6.54 -2.14 0.06
CA GLY A 29 -5.08 -2.09 -0.01
C GLY A 29 -4.61 -2.42 -1.42
N THR A 30 -3.34 -2.78 -1.57
CA THR A 30 -2.77 -3.15 -2.88
C THR A 30 -3.30 -4.49 -3.41
N ALA A 31 -3.99 -5.28 -2.58
CA ALA A 31 -4.57 -6.55 -3.00
C ALA A 31 -5.61 -6.38 -4.12
N ASN A 32 -6.27 -5.21 -4.22
CA ASN A 32 -7.18 -4.84 -5.31
C ASN A 32 -6.51 -4.74 -6.69
N ILE A 33 -5.21 -4.44 -6.74
CA ILE A 33 -4.47 -4.15 -7.98
C ILE A 33 -3.38 -5.17 -8.31
N ILE A 34 -2.94 -5.97 -7.33
CA ILE A 34 -1.99 -7.07 -7.55
C ILE A 34 -2.71 -8.25 -8.18
N LYS A 35 -2.41 -8.54 -9.46
CA LYS A 35 -3.04 -9.60 -10.27
C LYS A 35 -2.89 -11.00 -9.71
N ASP A 36 -1.89 -11.22 -8.88
CA ASP A 36 -1.58 -12.50 -8.27
C ASP A 36 -2.07 -12.62 -6.82
N SER A 37 -2.83 -11.63 -6.35
CA SER A 37 -3.45 -11.61 -5.03
C SER A 37 -4.51 -12.71 -4.90
N VAL A 38 -4.85 -13.03 -3.65
CA VAL A 38 -5.92 -13.97 -3.29
C VAL A 38 -7.22 -13.63 -4.03
N TYR A 39 -7.47 -12.35 -4.28
CA TYR A 39 -8.69 -11.89 -4.94
C TYR A 39 -8.80 -12.31 -6.42
N PHE A 40 -7.69 -12.38 -7.14
CA PHE A 40 -7.66 -12.88 -8.51
C PHE A 40 -7.63 -14.41 -8.56
N LYS A 41 -6.91 -15.06 -7.64
CA LYS A 41 -6.77 -16.53 -7.57
C LYS A 41 -8.01 -17.25 -7.03
N GLN A 42 -8.82 -16.65 -6.14
CA GLN A 42 -10.04 -17.26 -5.60
C GLN A 42 -11.18 -17.41 -6.62
N SER A 43 -11.15 -16.64 -7.72
CA SER A 43 -12.17 -16.63 -8.77
C SER A 43 -12.55 -18.04 -9.27
N PHE A 44 -11.59 -18.99 -9.28
CA PHE A 44 -11.79 -20.34 -9.84
C PHE A 44 -12.09 -21.46 -8.81
N LYS A 45 -11.63 -21.37 -7.56
CA LYS A 45 -11.65 -22.50 -6.61
C LYS A 45 -12.90 -22.59 -5.69
N SER A 46 -13.80 -21.60 -5.68
CA SER A 46 -14.82 -21.46 -4.60
C SER A 46 -16.22 -22.02 -4.85
N LYS A 47 -16.54 -22.56 -6.03
CA LYS A 47 -17.95 -22.86 -6.40
C LYS A 47 -18.68 -23.78 -5.42
N LEU A 48 -18.03 -24.84 -4.92
CA LEU A 48 -18.63 -25.76 -3.94
C LEU A 48 -18.80 -25.13 -2.55
N LYS A 49 -17.81 -24.33 -2.12
CA LYS A 49 -17.83 -23.62 -0.84
C LYS A 49 -18.95 -22.57 -0.82
N ASP A 50 -19.17 -21.87 -1.94
CA ASP A 50 -20.24 -20.87 -2.06
C ASP A 50 -21.64 -21.49 -2.00
N VAL A 51 -21.83 -22.72 -2.49
CA VAL A 51 -23.11 -23.45 -2.33
C VAL A 51 -23.39 -23.76 -0.86
N PHE A 52 -22.40 -24.23 -0.11
CA PHE A 52 -22.54 -24.49 1.33
C PHE A 52 -22.89 -23.22 2.13
N PHE A 53 -22.21 -22.10 1.84
CA PHE A 53 -22.51 -20.82 2.48
C PHE A 53 -23.90 -20.27 2.10
N ASN A 54 -24.33 -20.45 0.86
CA ASN A 54 -25.70 -20.09 0.45
C ASN A 54 -26.75 -20.88 1.24
N ILE A 55 -26.52 -22.18 1.51
CA ILE A 55 -27.41 -23.00 2.36
C ILE A 55 -27.47 -22.45 3.78
N MET A 56 -26.36 -21.90 4.30
CA MET A 56 -26.30 -21.21 5.60
C MET A 56 -26.81 -19.76 5.56
N GLY A 57 -27.50 -19.34 4.50
CA GLY A 57 -28.09 -18.00 4.38
C GLY A 57 -27.12 -16.88 3.98
N VAL A 58 -25.86 -17.20 3.69
CA VAL A 58 -24.89 -16.22 3.17
C VAL A 58 -24.99 -16.19 1.66
N MET A 59 -25.86 -15.33 1.15
CA MET A 59 -26.21 -15.22 -0.28
C MET A 59 -25.20 -14.40 -1.10
N PHE A 60 -24.17 -13.84 -0.46
CA PHE A 60 -23.14 -13.03 -1.10
C PHE A 60 -21.81 -13.78 -1.19
N ASN A 61 -21.10 -13.55 -2.29
CA ASN A 61 -19.73 -13.99 -2.50
C ASN A 61 -18.99 -12.92 -3.32
N LEU A 62 -17.67 -13.10 -3.45
CA LEU A 62 -16.78 -12.18 -4.16
C LEU A 62 -17.30 -11.86 -5.58
N ASN A 63 -17.67 -12.89 -6.35
CA ASN A 63 -18.13 -12.73 -7.73
C ASN A 63 -19.45 -11.96 -7.81
N LYS A 64 -20.39 -12.24 -6.89
CA LYS A 64 -21.66 -11.50 -6.81
C LYS A 64 -21.43 -10.04 -6.46
N ILE A 65 -20.55 -9.75 -5.50
CA ILE A 65 -20.18 -8.37 -5.14
C ILE A 65 -19.57 -7.63 -6.33
N LYS A 66 -18.61 -8.24 -7.03
CA LYS A 66 -18.01 -7.66 -8.25
C LYS A 66 -19.08 -7.35 -9.30
N LYS A 67 -20.04 -8.25 -9.51
CA LYS A 67 -21.10 -8.10 -10.53
C LYS A 67 -22.12 -7.01 -10.18
N ILE A 68 -22.56 -6.95 -8.92
CA ILE A 68 -23.63 -6.02 -8.51
C ILE A 68 -23.12 -4.67 -8.04
N SER A 69 -21.82 -4.53 -7.74
CA SER A 69 -21.24 -3.25 -7.38
C SER A 69 -21.46 -2.27 -8.53
N LYS A 70 -22.05 -1.11 -8.20
CA LYS A 70 -22.30 -0.06 -9.19
C LYS A 70 -21.00 0.60 -9.62
N LYS A 71 -20.07 0.77 -8.68
CA LYS A 71 -18.82 1.49 -8.85
C LYS A 71 -17.83 1.12 -7.74
N HIS A 72 -16.55 1.13 -8.09
CA HIS A 72 -15.43 0.89 -7.19
C HIS A 72 -14.55 2.15 -7.08
N TYR A 73 -14.39 2.70 -5.89
CA TYR A 73 -13.52 3.84 -5.67
C TYR A 73 -12.08 3.37 -5.42
N THR A 74 -11.15 3.81 -6.26
CA THR A 74 -9.74 3.42 -6.21
C THR A 74 -8.85 4.61 -5.85
N ILE A 75 -7.87 4.40 -4.98
CA ILE A 75 -6.82 5.39 -4.70
C ILE A 75 -5.63 5.27 -5.66
N TYR A 76 -5.62 4.23 -6.49
CA TYR A 76 -4.57 3.96 -7.47
C TYR A 76 -4.97 4.49 -8.84
N LYS A 77 -4.33 5.59 -9.26
CA LYS A 77 -4.61 6.24 -10.55
C LYS A 77 -4.05 5.42 -11.72
N GLY A 78 -4.88 5.10 -12.70
CA GLY A 78 -4.45 4.44 -13.94
C GLY A 78 -3.99 2.98 -13.79
N ILE A 79 -4.18 2.37 -12.62
CA ILE A 79 -3.81 0.97 -12.36
C ILE A 79 -5.07 0.10 -12.49
N GLN A 80 -4.93 -1.02 -13.19
CA GLN A 80 -6.02 -1.99 -13.33
C GLN A 80 -6.42 -2.56 -11.97
N ASN A 81 -7.68 -2.39 -11.62
CA ASN A 81 -8.27 -2.91 -10.39
C ASN A 81 -9.06 -4.21 -10.68
N ILE A 82 -9.40 -4.95 -9.63
CA ILE A 82 -10.17 -6.19 -9.73
C ILE A 82 -11.64 -5.99 -10.10
N ILE A 83 -12.16 -4.78 -9.90
CA ILE A 83 -13.47 -4.37 -10.38
C ILE A 83 -13.24 -3.36 -11.50
N GLU A 84 -13.83 -3.60 -12.68
CA GLU A 84 -13.57 -2.78 -13.87
C GLU A 84 -14.13 -1.35 -13.77
N ARG A 85 -15.30 -1.18 -13.13
CA ARG A 85 -16.01 0.11 -13.03
C ARG A 85 -15.40 0.98 -11.93
N THR A 86 -14.20 1.48 -12.18
CA THR A 86 -13.44 2.26 -11.21
C THR A 86 -13.70 3.77 -11.31
N GLU A 87 -13.63 4.45 -10.17
CA GLU A 87 -13.53 5.90 -10.06
C GLU A 87 -12.34 6.25 -9.18
N TYR A 88 -11.41 7.05 -9.70
CA TYR A 88 -10.24 7.47 -8.95
C TYR A 88 -10.61 8.52 -7.90
N VAL A 89 -10.16 8.31 -6.66
CA VAL A 89 -10.30 9.25 -5.55
C VAL A 89 -8.91 9.60 -5.05
N SER A 90 -8.50 10.86 -5.22
CA SER A 90 -7.24 11.33 -4.66
C SER A 90 -7.37 11.50 -3.15
N ILE A 91 -6.55 10.77 -2.39
CA ILE A 91 -6.44 10.93 -0.93
C ILE A 91 -5.46 12.03 -0.53
N LEU A 92 -4.56 12.40 -1.43
CA LEU A 92 -3.63 13.51 -1.25
C LEU A 92 -4.09 14.71 -2.07
N LYS A 93 -4.10 15.89 -1.45
CA LYS A 93 -4.29 17.14 -2.18
C LYS A 93 -2.91 17.71 -2.50
N GLU A 94 -2.63 17.94 -3.77
CA GLU A 94 -1.46 18.71 -4.22
C GLU A 94 -1.67 20.20 -3.89
N ASN A 95 -1.66 20.55 -2.61
CA ASN A 95 -1.79 21.93 -2.16
C ASN A 95 -0.40 22.56 -1.97
N ARG A 96 0.46 22.47 -2.99
CA ARG A 96 1.76 23.13 -2.94
C ARG A 96 1.58 24.58 -3.38
N SER A 97 1.58 25.51 -2.43
CA SER A 97 1.83 26.91 -2.75
C SER A 97 3.33 27.10 -2.96
N GLU A 98 3.73 27.72 -4.08
CA GLU A 98 5.14 28.04 -4.37
C GLU A 98 5.77 28.88 -3.24
N ASP A 99 4.94 29.70 -2.58
CA ASP A 99 5.33 30.61 -1.49
C ASP A 99 5.84 29.91 -0.21
N ASN A 100 5.56 28.61 0.00
CA ASN A 100 5.95 27.87 1.21
C ASN A 100 7.00 26.77 0.94
N CYS A 101 7.70 26.82 -0.19
CA CYS A 101 8.66 25.79 -0.57
C CYS A 101 10.00 25.93 0.17
N ILE A 102 10.34 24.94 1.01
CA ILE A 102 11.66 24.78 1.62
C ILE A 102 12.62 24.25 0.56
N ASN A 103 13.65 25.02 0.20
CA ASN A 103 14.69 24.61 -0.74
C ASN A 103 15.71 23.63 -0.10
N LYS A 104 15.22 22.50 0.41
CA LYS A 104 16.00 21.42 1.01
C LYS A 104 15.51 20.07 0.48
N GLU A 105 16.44 19.13 0.34
CA GLU A 105 16.14 17.72 0.13
C GLU A 105 16.08 17.01 1.50
N ILE A 106 15.08 16.15 1.67
CA ILE A 106 14.92 15.32 2.87
C ILE A 106 14.79 13.86 2.47
N LYS A 107 15.49 12.98 3.18
CA LYS A 107 15.51 11.53 2.98
C LYS A 107 14.85 10.84 4.16
N ILE A 108 13.85 10.02 3.88
CA ILE A 108 13.05 9.35 4.91
C ILE A 108 13.03 7.87 4.63
N PHE A 109 13.30 7.06 5.64
CA PHE A 109 13.04 5.64 5.61
C PHE A 109 11.62 5.39 6.11
N LEU A 110 10.77 4.84 5.23
CA LEU A 110 9.45 4.37 5.57
C LEU A 110 9.57 2.93 6.08
N GLY A 111 9.51 2.82 7.40
CA GLY A 111 9.63 1.56 8.12
C GLY A 111 8.48 0.59 7.83
N GLN A 112 8.69 -0.64 8.25
CA GLN A 112 7.71 -1.72 8.14
C GLN A 112 8.05 -2.85 9.14
N PRO A 113 7.10 -3.73 9.47
CA PRO A 113 7.36 -4.85 10.38
C PRO A 113 8.27 -5.89 9.73
N LEU A 114 9.59 -5.73 9.87
CA LEU A 114 10.59 -6.58 9.19
C LEU A 114 10.46 -8.07 9.51
N LYS A 115 10.01 -8.40 10.73
CA LYS A 115 9.76 -9.79 11.15
C LYS A 115 8.64 -10.48 10.35
N ASP A 116 7.71 -9.71 9.77
CA ASP A 116 6.66 -10.23 8.90
C ASP A 116 7.20 -10.59 7.51
N ILE A 117 8.32 -9.98 7.11
CA ILE A 117 9.00 -10.22 5.84
C ILE A 117 9.91 -11.41 5.97
N ASP A 118 10.81 -11.36 6.93
CA ASP A 118 11.68 -12.47 7.29
C ASP A 118 12.02 -12.38 8.77
N LYS A 119 11.86 -13.50 9.48
CA LYS A 119 12.23 -13.58 10.90
C LYS A 119 13.71 -13.30 11.12
N ASN A 120 14.54 -13.61 10.12
CA ASN A 120 15.98 -13.44 10.13
C ASN A 120 16.43 -12.27 9.24
N PHE A 121 15.54 -11.30 8.98
CA PHE A 121 15.88 -10.13 8.17
C PHE A 121 17.15 -9.44 8.71
N ASP A 122 18.11 -9.15 7.83
CA ASP A 122 19.38 -8.52 8.22
C ASP A 122 19.19 -7.03 8.54
N ILE A 123 18.81 -6.75 9.78
CA ILE A 123 18.63 -5.39 10.31
C ILE A 123 19.95 -4.62 10.31
N LEU A 124 21.09 -5.29 10.54
CA LEU A 124 22.39 -4.63 10.61
C LEU A 124 22.81 -4.12 9.23
N ALA A 125 22.68 -4.94 8.19
CA ALA A 125 22.94 -4.54 6.82
C ALA A 125 22.02 -3.37 6.40
N LEU A 126 20.73 -3.44 6.76
CA LEU A 126 19.78 -2.37 6.46
C LEU A 126 20.17 -1.06 7.14
N LYS A 127 20.53 -1.09 8.42
CA LYS A 127 21.02 0.09 9.15
C LYS A 127 22.27 0.69 8.50
N LYS A 128 23.24 -0.15 8.13
CA LYS A 128 24.47 0.30 7.44
C LYS A 128 24.16 0.95 6.09
N PHE A 129 23.27 0.34 5.31
CA PHE A 129 22.82 0.87 4.03
C PHE A 129 22.16 2.25 4.20
N LEU A 130 21.19 2.38 5.12
CA LEU A 130 20.48 3.64 5.37
C LEU A 130 21.41 4.74 5.89
N ALA A 131 22.37 4.39 6.74
CA ALA A 131 23.39 5.32 7.21
C ALA A 131 24.29 5.81 6.05
N LYS A 132 24.73 4.91 5.16
CA LYS A 132 25.52 5.28 3.99
C LYS A 132 24.76 6.20 3.05
N GLU A 133 23.47 5.92 2.81
CA GLU A 133 22.59 6.78 2.01
C GLU A 133 22.27 8.13 2.69
N SER A 134 22.74 8.33 3.93
CA SER A 134 22.52 9.52 4.75
C SER A 134 21.03 9.82 4.90
N VAL A 135 20.23 8.81 5.25
CA VAL A 135 18.80 8.99 5.48
C VAL A 135 18.58 9.80 6.77
N ASP A 136 17.80 10.88 6.67
CA ASP A 136 17.62 11.84 7.77
C ASP A 136 16.70 11.27 8.86
N TYR A 137 15.54 10.74 8.47
CA TYR A 137 14.51 10.32 9.42
C TYR A 137 13.92 8.93 9.20
N HIS A 138 13.57 8.26 10.28
CA HIS A 138 12.84 6.99 10.28
C HIS A 138 11.37 7.25 10.61
N PHE A 139 10.50 7.03 9.63
CA PHE A 139 9.05 7.01 9.82
C PHE A 139 8.61 5.58 10.14
N ARG A 140 8.41 5.27 11.42
CA ARG A 140 8.07 3.92 11.88
C ARG A 140 6.65 3.54 11.51
N HIS A 141 6.48 2.30 11.09
CA HIS A 141 5.19 1.68 10.88
C HIS A 141 4.50 1.43 12.24
N PRO A 142 3.16 1.60 12.37
CA PRO A 142 2.44 1.40 13.64
C PRO A 142 2.60 0.01 14.28
N ARG A 143 2.94 -0.99 13.46
CA ARG A 143 3.18 -2.40 13.88
C ARG A 143 4.65 -2.73 14.15
N GLU A 144 5.58 -1.78 14.01
CA GLU A 144 6.98 -2.01 14.36
C GLU A 144 7.17 -1.98 15.89
N THR A 145 7.75 -3.05 16.43
CA THR A 145 7.96 -3.21 17.88
C THR A 145 9.39 -2.90 18.34
N GLY A 146 10.32 -2.68 17.41
CA GLY A 146 11.71 -2.33 17.72
C GLY A 146 11.95 -0.83 17.86
N GLU A 147 13.14 -0.48 18.31
CA GLU A 147 13.62 0.90 18.33
C GLU A 147 13.85 1.45 16.92
N ALA A 148 13.72 2.77 16.78
CA ALA A 148 14.06 3.43 15.53
C ALA A 148 15.56 3.24 15.20
N PHE A 149 15.88 3.17 13.91
CA PHE A 149 17.26 2.95 13.47
C PHE A 149 18.14 4.18 13.66
N PHE A 150 17.52 5.36 13.64
CA PHE A 150 18.11 6.69 13.80
C PHE A 150 16.97 7.65 14.20
N GLU A 151 17.07 8.95 13.90
CA GLU A 151 16.10 9.95 14.33
C GLU A 151 14.66 9.60 13.90
N GLU A 152 13.78 9.40 14.88
CA GLU A 152 12.40 8.96 14.67
C GLU A 152 11.46 10.14 14.44
N ILE A 153 10.59 10.03 13.42
CA ILE A 153 9.44 10.92 13.28
C ILE A 153 8.33 10.45 14.23
N LYS A 154 8.19 11.16 15.35
CA LYS A 154 7.09 10.93 16.30
C LYS A 154 5.86 11.74 15.88
N THR A 155 4.83 11.04 15.42
CA THR A 155 3.58 11.65 14.93
C THR A 155 2.38 10.74 15.18
N SER A 156 1.20 11.33 15.31
CA SER A 156 -0.09 10.60 15.33
C SER A 156 -0.68 10.39 13.95
N TYR A 157 -0.06 10.97 12.91
CA TYR A 157 -0.53 10.87 11.53
C TYR A 157 -0.03 9.58 10.85
N ILE A 158 -0.85 9.06 9.94
CA ILE A 158 -0.35 8.10 8.93
C ILE A 158 0.63 8.81 7.99
N PHE A 159 1.39 8.03 7.23
CA PHE A 159 2.46 8.57 6.40
C PHE A 159 1.93 9.59 5.37
N GLU A 160 0.78 9.33 4.77
CA GLU A 160 0.14 10.20 3.77
C GLU A 160 -0.24 11.57 4.37
N ASP A 161 -0.85 11.57 5.54
CA ASP A 161 -1.24 12.79 6.26
C ASP A 161 -0.02 13.57 6.73
N PHE A 162 0.98 12.87 7.27
CA PHE A 162 2.24 13.48 7.65
C PHE A 162 2.96 14.07 6.44
N PHE A 163 2.97 13.36 5.32
CA PHE A 163 3.55 13.83 4.08
C PHE A 163 2.89 15.13 3.63
N ALA A 164 1.55 15.14 3.56
CA ALA A 164 0.80 16.30 3.11
C ALA A 164 1.05 17.54 3.98
N LYS A 165 1.17 17.36 5.30
CA LYS A 165 1.35 18.44 6.27
C LYS A 165 2.79 18.94 6.38
N GLU A 166 3.75 18.01 6.40
CA GLU A 166 5.13 18.32 6.79
C GLU A 166 6.15 18.11 5.68
N LEU A 167 5.92 17.19 4.75
CA LEU A 167 6.92 16.83 3.73
C LEU A 167 6.68 17.50 2.38
N SER A 168 5.42 17.81 2.06
CA SER A 168 5.00 18.46 0.81
C SER A 168 5.69 19.81 0.57
N LYS A 169 6.11 20.49 1.64
CA LYS A 169 6.83 21.77 1.60
C LYS A 169 8.29 21.65 1.14
N TYR A 170 8.91 20.47 1.22
CA TYR A 170 10.31 20.30 0.78
C TYR A 170 10.43 20.29 -0.74
N ARG A 171 11.53 20.84 -1.26
CA ARG A 171 11.86 20.80 -2.68
C ARG A 171 11.88 19.38 -3.21
N LYS A 172 12.44 18.46 -2.43
CA LYS A 172 12.52 17.04 -2.77
C LYS A 172 12.44 16.17 -1.53
N VAL A 173 11.62 15.13 -1.59
CA VAL A 173 11.47 14.10 -0.57
C VAL A 173 11.88 12.78 -1.18
N ILE A 174 12.93 12.16 -0.65
CA ILE A 174 13.36 10.82 -1.07
C ILE A 174 12.84 9.82 -0.04
N VAL A 175 11.99 8.91 -0.48
CA VAL A 175 11.38 7.90 0.38
C VAL A 175 12.05 6.56 0.12
N TYR A 176 12.85 6.10 1.08
CA TYR A 176 13.40 4.74 1.09
C TYR A 176 12.36 3.80 1.64
N THR A 177 12.11 2.70 0.95
CA THR A 177 11.15 1.69 1.41
C THR A 177 11.53 0.31 0.93
N LEU A 178 11.09 -0.69 1.68
CA LEU A 178 11.24 -2.11 1.39
C LEU A 178 9.86 -2.69 0.97
N CYS A 179 9.18 -1.99 0.05
CA CYS A 179 7.80 -2.25 -0.45
C CYS A 179 6.62 -1.82 0.47
N SER A 180 6.76 -0.82 1.33
CA SER A 180 5.61 -0.29 2.08
C SER A 180 4.63 0.43 1.17
N THR A 181 3.38 -0.03 1.11
CA THR A 181 2.35 0.46 0.19
C THR A 181 2.02 1.94 0.37
N ALA A 182 2.25 2.50 1.56
CA ALA A 182 2.10 3.94 1.80
C ALA A 182 3.02 4.80 0.91
N ALA A 183 4.16 4.26 0.47
CA ALA A 183 5.01 4.95 -0.52
C ALA A 183 4.36 5.01 -1.92
N LEU A 184 3.51 4.04 -2.30
CA LEU A 184 2.78 4.10 -3.58
C LEU A 184 1.78 5.25 -3.62
N ASN A 185 1.25 5.65 -2.47
CA ASN A 185 0.27 6.73 -2.39
C ASN A 185 0.89 8.10 -2.71
N VAL A 186 2.20 8.26 -2.48
CA VAL A 186 2.95 9.50 -2.74
C VAL A 186 3.84 9.44 -3.98
N ILE A 187 3.98 8.28 -4.62
CA ILE A 187 4.97 8.05 -5.69
C ILE A 187 4.78 8.93 -6.93
N ALA A 188 3.54 9.32 -7.20
CA ALA A 188 3.19 10.14 -8.36
C ALA A 188 3.38 11.66 -8.13
N LEU A 189 3.76 12.07 -6.91
CA LEU A 189 3.93 13.48 -6.58
C LEU A 189 5.26 14.02 -7.12
N ASN A 190 5.22 15.20 -7.73
CA ASN A 190 6.37 15.78 -8.46
C ASN A 190 7.63 16.02 -7.60
N ASN A 191 7.48 16.23 -6.29
CA ASN A 191 8.61 16.44 -5.38
C ASN A 191 9.07 15.15 -4.68
N VAL A 192 8.57 13.98 -5.09
CA VAL A 192 8.87 12.69 -4.46
C VAL A 192 9.73 11.81 -5.36
N GLU A 193 10.75 11.21 -4.77
CA GLU A 193 11.50 10.10 -5.36
C GLU A 193 11.38 8.88 -4.44
N VAL A 194 10.75 7.81 -4.89
CA VAL A 194 10.68 6.56 -4.12
C VAL A 194 11.85 5.66 -4.51
N ARG A 195 12.70 5.33 -3.52
CA ARG A 195 13.81 4.38 -3.64
C ARG A 195 13.41 3.05 -3.00
N LEU A 196 13.17 2.07 -3.84
CA LEU A 196 12.89 0.71 -3.42
C LEU A 196 14.19 -0.01 -3.07
N ILE A 197 14.35 -0.36 -1.80
CA ILE A 197 15.48 -1.15 -1.30
C ILE A 197 15.27 -2.60 -1.73
N LYS A 198 16.14 -3.08 -2.61
CA LYS A 198 16.15 -4.44 -3.09
C LYS A 198 16.89 -5.35 -2.12
N THR A 199 16.21 -6.44 -1.75
CA THR A 199 16.79 -7.62 -1.13
C THR A 199 16.24 -8.85 -1.84
N SER A 200 17.06 -9.91 -1.93
CA SER A 200 16.64 -11.19 -2.50
C SER A 200 15.35 -11.72 -1.84
N THR A 201 15.24 -11.55 -0.51
CA THR A 201 14.05 -11.90 0.27
C THR A 201 12.78 -11.21 -0.22
N ILE A 202 12.82 -9.90 -0.48
CA ILE A 202 11.64 -9.14 -0.92
C ILE A 202 11.26 -9.49 -2.35
N GLU A 203 12.24 -9.63 -3.24
CA GLU A 203 12.00 -9.98 -4.63
C GLU A 203 11.37 -11.38 -4.77
N ILE A 204 11.81 -12.34 -3.96
CA ILE A 204 11.25 -13.70 -3.95
C ILE A 204 9.85 -13.72 -3.32
N LYS A 205 9.65 -12.99 -2.20
CA LYS A 205 8.40 -13.07 -1.43
C LYS A 205 7.28 -12.22 -2.01
N TYR A 206 7.60 -11.08 -2.62
CA TYR A 206 6.64 -10.10 -3.12
C TYR A 206 6.97 -9.62 -4.55
N PRO A 207 7.16 -10.51 -5.54
CA PRO A 207 7.62 -10.14 -6.88
C PRO A 207 6.67 -9.15 -7.58
N ASP A 208 5.35 -9.33 -7.44
CA ASP A 208 4.37 -8.45 -8.07
C ASP A 208 4.34 -7.06 -7.44
N LEU A 209 4.59 -6.98 -6.13
CA LEU A 209 4.65 -5.70 -5.43
C LEU A 209 5.89 -4.93 -5.87
N VAL A 210 7.05 -5.59 -5.95
CA VAL A 210 8.26 -5.00 -6.54
C VAL A 210 7.99 -4.52 -7.96
N GLN A 211 7.34 -5.34 -8.80
CA GLN A 211 7.00 -4.94 -10.17
C GLN A 211 6.05 -3.73 -10.21
N LEU A 212 5.07 -3.67 -9.30
CA LEU A 212 4.14 -2.56 -9.17
C LEU A 212 4.87 -1.26 -8.82
N PHE A 213 5.80 -1.30 -7.86
CA PHE A 213 6.63 -0.14 -7.50
C PHE A 213 7.44 0.37 -8.70
N VAL A 214 8.13 -0.53 -9.40
CA VAL A 214 8.94 -0.16 -10.57
C VAL A 214 8.08 0.43 -11.68
N LYS A 215 6.92 -0.19 -12.00
CA LYS A 215 5.97 0.34 -12.99
C LYS A 215 5.38 1.70 -12.58
N SER A 216 5.29 1.96 -11.29
CA SER A 216 4.77 3.23 -10.74
C SER A 216 5.83 4.32 -10.65
N GLY A 217 7.09 4.04 -11.05
CA GLY A 217 8.16 5.03 -11.12
C GLY A 217 9.23 4.94 -10.02
N ALA A 218 9.22 3.89 -9.19
CA ALA A 218 10.24 3.74 -8.15
C ALA A 218 11.61 3.39 -8.75
N THR A 219 12.66 4.02 -8.23
CA THR A 219 14.04 3.63 -8.52
C THR A 219 14.47 2.52 -7.56
N THR A 220 15.27 1.56 -8.04
CA THR A 220 15.71 0.44 -7.20
C THR A 220 17.14 0.65 -6.71
N VAL A 221 17.38 0.42 -5.44
CA VAL A 221 18.71 0.51 -4.80
C VAL A 221 19.02 -0.80 -4.09
N GLY A 222 20.21 -1.37 -4.32
CA GLY A 222 20.60 -2.65 -3.71
C GLY A 222 21.31 -2.45 -2.37
N MET A 223 21.03 -3.32 -1.40
CA MET A 223 21.85 -3.41 -0.19
C MET A 223 23.24 -4.00 -0.51
N ASP A 224 23.31 -4.86 -1.54
CA ASP A 224 24.51 -5.64 -1.92
C ASP A 224 25.47 -4.89 -2.86
N SER A 225 25.17 -3.64 -3.25
CA SER A 225 25.93 -2.91 -4.26
C SER A 225 27.29 -2.39 -3.78
N ILE A 226 27.71 -2.73 -2.57
CA ILE A 226 28.79 -2.04 -1.87
C ILE A 226 29.55 -3.04 -0.99
N ASN A 227 30.48 -3.75 -1.63
CA ASN A 227 31.74 -4.12 -0.97
C ASN A 227 32.69 -2.93 -1.03
#